data_AF-A0A7C7SXQ0-F1
#
_entry.id   AF-A0A7C7SXQ0-F1
#
_cell.length_a   1.000
_cell.length_b   1.000
_cell.length_c   1.000
_cell.angle_alpha   90.00
_cell.angle_beta   90.00
_cell.angle_gamma   90.00
#
_symmetry.space_group_name_H-M   'P 1'
#
loop_
_entity.id
_entity.type
_entity.pdbx_description
1 polymer ?
#
loop_
_entity_poly.entity_id
_entity_poly.type
_entity_poly.pdbx_seq_one_letter_code
_entity_poly.pdbx_strand_id
1 'polypeptide(L)'
;MLELAAPFVDHAIVQREMSVPVWGWAKAGSTISVTFAGQNKMATAGAKNKWQLKLDPMKASLVGRELSVTTSNGESLVLEDILVGEVWFSSGQSNMDWIAGKSMCRDLANTLQRSKGELPVREYTADTGSSLFLKSRVNSEGGWKSSRQAGAFSALSLAFAWELYQELGVPIGIMRSTHGATAIEPWTAYEGYASHPKLQDIAAKVRQSDPTLAALPCCCSTW
;
A
#
# COMPACT_ATOMS: atom_id res chain seq x y z
N MET A 1 2.85 -21.87 4.53
CA MET A 1 3.00 -20.45 4.88
C MET A 1 2.21 -19.65 3.86
N LEU A 2 0.98 -19.30 4.19
CA LEU A 2 0.13 -18.36 3.45
C LEU A 2 0.24 -16.96 4.09
N GLU A 3 0.47 -15.95 3.27
CA GLU A 3 0.60 -14.56 3.69
C GLU A 3 0.06 -13.64 2.59
N LEU A 4 -0.58 -12.53 2.96
CA LEU A 4 -1.02 -11.51 2.03
C LEU A 4 -0.09 -10.30 2.04
N ALA A 5 -0.11 -9.52 0.96
CA ALA A 5 0.60 -8.26 0.93
C ALA A 5 0.10 -7.29 2.00
N ALA A 6 1.00 -6.44 2.49
CA ALA A 6 0.80 -5.62 3.66
C ALA A 6 -0.49 -4.76 3.70
N PRO A 7 -1.02 -4.24 2.57
CA PRO A 7 -2.29 -3.50 2.59
C PRO A 7 -3.53 -4.37 2.84
N PHE A 8 -3.43 -5.69 2.65
CA PHE A 8 -4.52 -6.65 2.88
C PHE A 8 -4.50 -7.13 4.32
N VAL A 9 -5.06 -6.30 5.19
CA VAL A 9 -5.37 -6.60 6.59
C VAL A 9 -6.83 -6.19 6.84
N ASP A 10 -7.33 -6.46 8.04
CA ASP A 10 -8.68 -6.05 8.42
C ASP A 10 -8.90 -4.54 8.20
N HIS A 11 -10.15 -4.18 7.94
CA HIS A 11 -10.58 -2.81 7.66
C HIS A 11 -10.03 -2.20 6.37
N ALA A 12 -9.40 -2.98 5.48
CA ALA A 12 -8.93 -2.44 4.20
C ALA A 12 -10.07 -1.89 3.33
N ILE A 13 -9.69 -0.96 2.44
CA ILE A 13 -10.56 -0.47 1.37
C ILE A 13 -9.94 -0.90 0.04
N VAL A 14 -10.73 -1.52 -0.83
CA VAL A 14 -10.31 -1.90 -2.19
C VAL A 14 -11.00 -1.02 -3.23
N GLN A 15 -10.30 -0.79 -4.35
CA GLN A 15 -10.73 0.12 -5.42
C GLN A 15 -12.03 -0.35 -6.09
N ARG A 16 -12.99 0.56 -6.27
CA ARG A 16 -14.22 0.35 -7.04
C ARG A 16 -13.98 0.51 -8.54
N GLU A 17 -14.87 -0.08 -9.33
CA GLU A 17 -14.99 0.11 -10.79
C GLU A 17 -13.73 -0.22 -11.61
N MET A 18 -12.74 -0.83 -10.97
CA MET A 18 -11.51 -1.29 -11.57
C MET A 18 -11.21 -2.72 -11.13
N SER A 19 -10.42 -3.41 -11.94
CA SER A 19 -9.90 -4.71 -11.54
C SER A 19 -8.95 -4.56 -10.34
N VAL A 20 -9.23 -5.30 -9.26
CA VAL A 20 -8.48 -5.20 -8.01
C VAL A 20 -7.45 -6.32 -7.93
N PRO A 21 -6.14 -6.03 -7.98
CA PRO A 21 -5.14 -7.04 -7.74
C PRO A 21 -5.17 -7.47 -6.26
N VAL A 22 -5.15 -8.77 -6.01
CA VAL A 22 -4.90 -9.36 -4.68
C VAL A 22 -3.68 -10.26 -4.81
N TRP A 23 -2.69 -10.06 -3.94
CA TRP A 23 -1.41 -10.75 -4.03
C TRP A 23 -0.83 -11.05 -2.67
N GLY A 24 0.12 -11.97 -2.66
CA GLY A 24 0.79 -12.40 -1.44
C GLY A 24 1.83 -13.47 -1.71
N TRP A 25 2.09 -14.25 -0.67
CA TRP A 25 3.02 -15.36 -0.71
C TRP A 25 2.37 -16.66 -0.23
N ALA A 26 2.70 -17.74 -0.91
CA ALA A 26 2.30 -19.10 -0.56
C ALA A 26 3.34 -20.08 -1.10
N LYS A 27 3.37 -21.30 -0.57
CA LYS A 27 4.27 -22.35 -1.06
C LYS A 27 4.10 -22.51 -2.59
N ALA A 28 5.21 -22.46 -3.33
CA ALA A 28 5.18 -22.62 -4.78
C ALA A 28 4.44 -23.92 -5.20
N GLY A 29 3.61 -23.82 -6.24
CA GLY A 29 2.74 -24.89 -6.71
C GLY A 29 1.40 -25.01 -5.98
N SER A 30 1.21 -24.36 -4.82
CA SER A 30 -0.12 -24.30 -4.18
C SER A 30 -1.10 -23.53 -5.05
N THR A 31 -2.33 -24.01 -5.14
CA THR A 31 -3.46 -23.26 -5.70
C THR A 31 -4.07 -22.41 -4.58
N ILE A 32 -4.30 -21.13 -4.86
CA ILE A 32 -4.88 -20.14 -3.96
C ILE A 32 -6.27 -19.81 -4.49
N SER A 33 -7.28 -19.83 -3.62
CA SER A 33 -8.64 -19.37 -3.90
C SER A 33 -8.91 -18.12 -3.09
N VAL A 34 -9.40 -17.05 -3.72
CA VAL A 34 -9.84 -15.82 -3.05
C VAL A 34 -11.33 -15.65 -3.29
N THR A 35 -12.08 -15.55 -2.20
CA THR A 35 -13.51 -15.27 -2.20
C THR A 35 -13.77 -13.89 -1.62
N PHE A 36 -14.42 -13.02 -2.39
CA PHE A 36 -14.78 -11.67 -1.94
C PHE A 36 -15.96 -11.14 -2.75
N ALA A 37 -16.93 -10.49 -2.11
CA ALA A 37 -18.04 -9.81 -2.79
C ALA A 37 -18.81 -10.67 -3.81
N GLY A 38 -18.99 -11.97 -3.51
CA GLY A 38 -19.66 -12.94 -4.41
C GLY A 38 -18.77 -13.48 -5.53
N GLN A 39 -17.53 -13.02 -5.64
CA GLN A 39 -16.54 -13.56 -6.57
C GLN A 39 -15.76 -14.70 -5.92
N ASN A 40 -15.34 -15.67 -6.74
CA ASN A 40 -14.32 -16.64 -6.40
C ASN A 40 -13.28 -16.69 -7.54
N LYS A 41 -12.03 -16.37 -7.26
CA LYS A 41 -10.93 -16.35 -8.23
C LYS A 41 -9.80 -17.23 -7.72
N MET A 42 -9.07 -17.86 -8.64
CA MET A 42 -7.95 -18.72 -8.31
C MET A 42 -6.65 -18.26 -8.98
N ALA A 43 -5.52 -18.54 -8.33
CA ALA A 43 -4.18 -18.43 -8.89
C ALA A 43 -3.28 -19.53 -8.35
N THR A 44 -2.13 -19.74 -8.97
CA THR A 44 -1.09 -20.66 -8.49
C THR A 44 0.11 -19.87 -8.02
N ALA A 45 0.67 -20.22 -6.86
CA ALA A 45 1.93 -19.64 -6.40
C ALA A 45 3.08 -20.08 -7.30
N GLY A 46 3.75 -19.10 -7.89
CA GLY A 46 4.86 -19.29 -8.81
C GLY A 46 6.22 -19.18 -8.13
N ALA A 47 7.21 -18.70 -8.90
CA ALA A 47 8.56 -18.49 -8.42
C ALA A 47 8.61 -17.52 -7.23
N LYS A 48 9.61 -17.71 -6.35
CA LYS A 48 9.80 -16.91 -5.12
C LYS A 48 8.57 -16.90 -4.20
N ASN A 49 7.76 -17.96 -4.25
CA ASN A 49 6.54 -18.13 -3.46
C ASN A 49 5.47 -17.06 -3.72
N LYS A 50 5.52 -16.33 -4.83
CA LYS A 50 4.59 -15.22 -5.11
C LYS A 50 3.36 -15.70 -5.85
N TRP A 51 2.22 -15.11 -5.53
CA TRP A 51 0.99 -15.26 -6.30
C TRP A 51 0.27 -13.93 -6.41
N GLN A 52 -0.51 -13.80 -7.48
CA GLN A 52 -1.41 -12.66 -7.68
C GLN A 52 -2.61 -13.14 -8.49
N LEU A 53 -3.78 -12.63 -8.15
CA LEU A 53 -4.97 -12.68 -9.00
C LEU A 53 -5.61 -11.30 -9.07
N LYS A 54 -6.65 -11.21 -9.89
CA LYS A 54 -7.42 -10.00 -10.08
C LYS A 54 -8.90 -10.30 -9.84
N LEU A 55 -9.50 -9.56 -8.92
CA LEU A 55 -10.95 -9.50 -8.78
C LEU A 55 -11.51 -8.62 -9.90
N ASP A 56 -12.73 -8.92 -10.33
CA ASP A 56 -13.46 -8.14 -11.31
C ASP A 56 -13.90 -6.80 -10.70
N PRO A 57 -14.13 -5.76 -11.52
CA PRO A 57 -14.65 -4.47 -11.06
C PRO A 57 -15.90 -4.62 -10.16
N MET A 58 -15.90 -3.88 -9.06
CA MET A 58 -16.99 -3.90 -8.07
C MET A 58 -17.59 -2.51 -7.90
N LYS A 59 -18.89 -2.43 -7.65
CA LYS A 59 -19.54 -1.19 -7.22
C LYS A 59 -19.12 -0.84 -5.79
N ALA A 60 -19.07 0.45 -5.47
CA ALA A 60 -18.82 0.91 -4.11
C ALA A 60 -19.82 0.29 -3.11
N SER A 61 -19.37 0.06 -1.88
CA SER A 61 -20.16 -0.54 -0.81
C SER A 61 -19.71 0.00 0.55
N LEU A 62 -20.65 0.59 1.28
CA LEU A 62 -20.48 0.99 2.69
C LEU A 62 -20.57 -0.21 3.66
N VAL A 63 -20.99 -1.37 3.16
CA VAL A 63 -21.09 -2.60 3.95
C VAL A 63 -19.75 -3.32 3.89
N GLY A 64 -19.11 -3.49 5.05
CA GLY A 64 -17.92 -4.31 5.25
C GLY A 64 -18.18 -5.78 4.93
N ARG A 65 -17.22 -6.43 4.27
CA ARG A 65 -17.34 -7.83 3.80
C ARG A 65 -16.10 -8.61 4.18
N GLU A 66 -16.28 -9.90 4.36
CA GLU A 66 -15.15 -10.82 4.54
C GLU A 66 -14.46 -11.11 3.21
N LEU A 67 -13.13 -11.03 3.21
CA LEU A 67 -12.26 -11.54 2.15
C LEU A 67 -11.59 -12.81 2.67
N SER A 68 -11.90 -13.95 2.06
CA SER A 68 -11.33 -15.24 2.44
C SER A 68 -10.29 -15.69 1.41
N VAL A 69 -9.15 -16.17 1.88
CA VAL A 69 -8.07 -16.72 1.07
C VAL A 69 -7.74 -18.11 1.58
N THR A 70 -7.87 -19.11 0.73
CA THR A 70 -7.56 -20.51 1.05
C THR A 70 -6.51 -21.06 0.09
N THR A 71 -5.79 -22.09 0.54
CA THR A 71 -4.79 -22.79 -0.26
C THR A 71 -5.13 -24.26 -0.40
N SER A 72 -4.68 -24.89 -1.49
CA SER A 72 -4.86 -26.32 -1.74
C SER A 72 -4.20 -27.23 -0.70
N ASN A 73 -3.24 -26.70 0.09
CA ASN A 73 -2.63 -27.41 1.21
C ASN A 73 -3.32 -27.15 2.57
N GLY A 74 -4.50 -26.51 2.57
CA GLY A 74 -5.36 -26.39 3.75
C GLY A 74 -5.13 -25.14 4.62
N GLU A 75 -4.21 -24.23 4.26
CA GLU A 75 -4.07 -22.95 4.96
C GLU A 75 -5.18 -21.99 4.55
N SER A 76 -5.67 -21.19 5.49
CA SER A 76 -6.73 -20.20 5.29
C SER A 76 -6.42 -18.91 6.04
N LEU A 77 -6.81 -17.77 5.46
CA LEU A 77 -6.86 -16.45 6.06
C LEU A 77 -8.21 -15.81 5.76
N VAL A 78 -8.77 -15.10 6.72
CA VAL A 78 -9.98 -14.29 6.55
C VAL A 78 -9.65 -12.88 7.02
N LEU A 79 -9.98 -11.90 6.19
CA LEU A 79 -9.91 -10.49 6.54
C LEU A 79 -11.32 -9.95 6.70
N GLU A 80 -11.55 -9.20 7.76
CA GLU A 80 -12.85 -8.67 8.12
C GLU A 80 -13.00 -7.20 7.73
N ASP A 81 -14.26 -6.79 7.57
CA ASP A 81 -14.65 -5.39 7.35
C ASP A 81 -13.94 -4.70 6.17
N ILE A 82 -13.80 -5.44 5.07
CA ILE A 82 -13.24 -4.92 3.82
C ILE A 82 -14.31 -4.14 3.07
N LEU A 83 -14.05 -2.87 2.79
CA LEU A 83 -14.94 -1.98 2.04
C LEU A 83 -14.53 -1.90 0.57
N VAL A 84 -15.47 -1.51 -0.29
CA VAL A 84 -15.22 -1.20 -1.71
C VAL A 84 -15.46 0.29 -1.93
N GLY A 85 -14.47 1.03 -2.37
CA GLY A 85 -14.52 2.49 -2.47
C GLY A 85 -13.41 3.07 -3.34
N GLU A 86 -13.02 4.31 -3.09
CA GLU A 86 -11.87 4.94 -3.75
C GLU A 86 -10.61 4.73 -2.92
N VAL A 87 -9.51 4.34 -3.57
CA VAL A 87 -8.21 4.15 -2.92
C VAL A 87 -7.18 5.06 -3.58
N TRP A 88 -6.65 5.99 -2.80
CA TRP A 88 -5.66 6.96 -3.27
C TRP A 88 -4.31 6.70 -2.62
N PHE A 89 -3.24 7.00 -3.34
CA PHE A 89 -1.89 6.90 -2.81
C PHE A 89 -1.36 8.29 -2.46
N SER A 90 -0.89 8.47 -1.22
CA SER A 90 -0.24 9.70 -0.77
C SER A 90 1.22 9.44 -0.43
N SER A 91 2.10 10.31 -0.94
CA SER A 91 3.55 10.19 -0.74
C SER A 91 4.21 11.55 -0.66
N GLY A 92 5.49 11.55 -0.30
CA GLY A 92 6.30 12.74 -0.11
C GLY A 92 7.06 12.73 1.22
N GLN A 93 7.41 13.92 1.69
CA GLN A 93 8.24 14.14 2.87
C GLN A 93 7.44 14.60 4.10
N SER A 94 8.09 15.30 5.03
CA SER A 94 7.57 15.71 6.33
C SER A 94 6.22 16.44 6.31
N ASN A 95 5.94 17.22 5.27
CA ASN A 95 4.63 17.91 5.16
C ASN A 95 3.48 16.94 4.88
N MET A 96 3.73 15.87 4.11
CA MET A 96 2.74 14.80 3.93
C MET A 96 2.67 13.87 5.15
N ASP A 97 3.74 13.78 5.95
CA ASP A 97 3.78 12.97 7.18
C ASP A 97 3.18 13.71 8.41
N TRP A 98 2.95 15.03 8.30
CA TRP A 98 2.48 15.83 9.43
C TRP A 98 1.06 15.44 9.85
N ILE A 99 0.90 15.09 11.13
CA ILE A 99 -0.36 14.48 11.60
C ILE A 99 -1.49 15.50 11.85
N ALA A 100 -2.72 15.10 11.53
CA ALA A 100 -3.90 15.94 11.61
C ALA A 100 -4.14 16.52 13.01
N GLY A 101 -4.01 15.70 14.06
CA GLY A 101 -4.26 16.11 15.46
C GLY A 101 -3.31 17.19 15.99
N LYS A 102 -2.17 17.42 15.32
CA LYS A 102 -1.17 18.45 15.65
C LYS A 102 -1.09 19.54 14.57
N SER A 103 -2.16 19.75 13.82
CA SER A 103 -2.21 20.67 12.69
C SER A 103 -3.50 21.49 12.70
N MET A 104 -3.69 22.33 11.69
CA MET A 104 -4.97 23.04 11.45
C MET A 104 -6.13 22.07 11.16
N CYS A 105 -5.87 20.82 10.80
CA CYS A 105 -6.89 19.79 10.62
C CYS A 105 -7.37 19.12 11.93
N ARG A 106 -6.91 19.60 13.10
CA ARG A 106 -7.28 19.00 14.39
C ARG A 106 -8.79 18.99 14.64
N ASP A 107 -9.47 20.07 14.29
CA ASP A 107 -10.91 20.19 14.55
C ASP A 107 -11.71 19.28 13.61
N LEU A 108 -11.27 19.13 12.34
CA LEU A 108 -11.80 18.13 11.43
C LEU A 108 -11.60 16.71 11.97
N ALA A 109 -10.38 16.38 12.41
CA ALA A 109 -10.08 15.08 13.02
C ALA A 109 -11.00 14.81 14.22
N ASN A 110 -11.16 15.78 15.13
CA ASN A 110 -12.05 15.65 16.29
C ASN A 110 -13.51 15.40 15.89
N THR A 111 -13.99 16.08 14.84
CA THR A 111 -15.35 15.88 14.29
C THR A 111 -15.53 14.45 13.79
N LEU A 112 -14.58 13.92 13.00
CA LEU A 112 -14.64 12.55 12.47
C LEU A 112 -14.53 11.49 13.58
N GLN A 113 -13.72 11.77 14.61
CA GLN A 113 -13.56 10.85 15.74
C GLN A 113 -14.84 10.74 16.58
N ARG A 114 -15.58 11.85 16.74
CA ARG A 114 -16.77 11.95 17.60
C ARG A 114 -18.10 11.72 16.87
N SER A 115 -18.07 11.42 15.57
CA SER A 115 -19.29 11.15 14.81
C SER A 115 -20.09 9.97 15.39
N LYS A 116 -21.43 10.05 15.36
CA LYS A 116 -22.30 9.02 15.94
C LYS A 116 -22.03 7.60 15.41
N GLY A 117 -21.72 7.48 14.12
CA GLY A 117 -21.26 6.25 13.47
C GLY A 117 -19.84 6.38 12.94
N GLU A 118 -19.18 5.26 12.66
CA GLU A 118 -17.89 5.27 11.96
C GLU A 118 -18.10 5.82 10.55
N LEU A 119 -17.25 6.76 10.15
CA LEU A 119 -17.23 7.28 8.79
C LEU A 119 -16.28 6.41 7.98
N PRO A 120 -16.61 6.06 6.73
CA PRO A 120 -15.85 5.10 5.93
C PRO A 120 -14.59 5.74 5.31
N VAL A 121 -13.86 6.51 6.10
CA VAL A 121 -12.61 7.18 5.75
C VAL A 121 -11.48 6.51 6.53
N ARG A 122 -10.53 5.91 5.82
CA ARG A 122 -9.44 5.12 6.42
C ARG A 122 -8.08 5.51 5.84
N GLU A 123 -7.04 5.46 6.67
CA GLU A 123 -5.65 5.65 6.23
C GLU A 123 -4.81 4.44 6.60
N TYR A 124 -4.12 3.88 5.61
CA TYR A 124 -3.07 2.88 5.78
C TYR A 124 -1.72 3.58 5.79
N THR A 125 -0.87 3.31 6.78
CA THR A 125 0.50 3.82 6.82
C THR A 125 1.49 2.70 6.50
N ALA A 126 2.18 2.80 5.37
CA ALA A 126 3.32 1.94 5.07
C ALA A 126 4.54 2.32 5.93
N ASP A 127 5.22 1.32 6.49
CA ASP A 127 6.55 1.51 7.10
C ASP A 127 7.58 1.70 5.99
N THR A 128 7.87 2.97 5.74
CA THR A 128 8.91 3.43 4.82
C THR A 128 10.23 3.62 5.56
N GLY A 129 10.74 2.60 6.26
CA GLY A 129 12.10 2.66 6.80
C GLY A 129 13.15 2.85 5.70
N SER A 130 14.31 3.41 6.04
CA SER A 130 15.39 3.61 5.06
C SER A 130 16.01 2.27 4.62
N SER A 131 16.32 2.14 3.34
CA SER A 131 17.01 0.98 2.81
C SER A 131 17.90 1.36 1.64
N LEU A 132 19.06 0.71 1.53
CA LEU A 132 19.99 0.88 0.41
C LEU A 132 19.55 0.09 -0.83
N PHE A 133 18.55 -0.78 -0.71
CA PHE A 133 18.06 -1.62 -1.79
C PHE A 133 16.54 -1.75 -1.74
N LEU A 134 15.93 -2.14 -2.86
CA LEU A 134 14.49 -2.31 -2.92
C LEU A 134 14.05 -3.47 -2.03
N LYS A 135 13.22 -3.17 -1.03
CA LYS A 135 12.59 -4.19 -0.20
C LYS A 135 11.44 -4.84 -0.97
N SER A 136 11.43 -6.16 -1.03
CA SER A 136 10.36 -6.93 -1.68
C SER A 136 9.08 -7.04 -0.84
N ARG A 137 9.16 -6.65 0.44
CA ARG A 137 8.08 -6.64 1.42
C ARG A 137 8.07 -5.29 2.12
N VAL A 138 6.88 -4.76 2.31
CA VAL A 138 6.62 -3.56 3.10
C VAL A 138 5.89 -4.04 4.35
N ASN A 139 6.09 -3.35 5.46
CA ASN A 139 5.33 -3.60 6.69
C ASN A 139 4.44 -2.39 6.98
N SER A 140 3.56 -2.53 7.97
CA SER A 140 2.80 -1.40 8.51
C SER A 140 2.63 -1.61 10.00
N GLU A 141 2.89 -0.56 10.77
CA GLU A 141 2.54 -0.54 12.19
C GLU A 141 1.07 -0.11 12.32
N GLY A 142 0.21 -1.06 12.63
CA GLY A 142 -1.20 -0.82 12.96
C GLY A 142 -2.19 -0.85 11.78
N GLY A 143 -1.74 -1.12 10.55
CA GLY A 143 -2.62 -1.37 9.41
C GLY A 143 -3.48 -0.17 9.00
N TRP A 144 -4.75 -0.42 8.68
CA TRP A 144 -5.73 0.61 8.34
C TRP A 144 -6.30 1.25 9.59
N LYS A 145 -6.08 2.56 9.75
CA LYS A 145 -6.68 3.36 10.81
C LYS A 145 -8.05 3.85 10.37
N SER A 146 -9.05 3.76 11.24
CA SER A 146 -10.40 4.25 10.95
C SER A 146 -10.59 5.74 11.26
N SER A 147 -11.76 6.30 10.94
CA SER A 147 -12.09 7.68 11.27
C SER A 147 -12.03 7.98 12.78
N ARG A 148 -12.13 6.95 13.64
CA ARG A 148 -11.92 7.05 15.10
C ARG A 148 -10.49 7.40 15.48
N GLN A 149 -9.55 7.18 14.57
CA GLN A 149 -8.13 7.48 14.73
C GLN A 149 -7.69 8.63 13.81
N ALA A 150 -8.62 9.43 13.28
CA ALA A 150 -8.34 10.52 12.33
C ALA A 150 -7.26 11.50 12.82
N GLY A 151 -7.08 11.69 14.12
CA GLY A 151 -6.00 12.52 14.67
C GLY A 151 -4.58 12.02 14.35
N ALA A 152 -4.43 10.74 14.04
CA ALA A 152 -3.19 10.07 13.66
C ALA A 152 -3.01 9.88 12.14
N PHE A 153 -3.91 10.45 11.34
CA PHE A 153 -3.77 10.50 9.88
C PHE A 153 -2.82 11.62 9.51
N SER A 154 -2.28 11.60 8.28
CA SER A 154 -1.73 12.81 7.69
C SER A 154 -2.80 13.91 7.60
N ALA A 155 -2.43 15.15 7.92
CA ALA A 155 -3.32 16.29 7.82
C ALA A 155 -3.85 16.50 6.39
N LEU A 156 -2.98 16.36 5.39
CA LEU A 156 -3.35 16.50 3.98
C LEU A 156 -4.20 15.33 3.50
N SER A 157 -3.82 14.10 3.85
CA SER A 157 -4.64 12.91 3.54
C SER A 157 -6.04 13.04 4.13
N LEU A 158 -6.17 13.48 5.39
CA LEU A 158 -7.45 13.60 6.08
C LEU A 158 -8.36 14.63 5.40
N ALA A 159 -7.83 15.83 5.13
CA ALA A 159 -8.60 16.88 4.47
C ALA A 159 -9.06 16.42 3.08
N PHE A 160 -8.14 15.86 2.27
CA PHE A 160 -8.46 15.34 0.95
C PHE A 160 -9.52 14.23 1.01
N ALA A 161 -9.33 13.23 1.86
CA ALA A 161 -10.24 12.10 1.95
C ALA A 161 -11.63 12.52 2.45
N TRP A 162 -11.69 13.52 3.34
CA TRP A 162 -12.95 14.07 3.82
C TRP A 162 -13.72 14.79 2.72
N GLU A 163 -13.09 15.68 1.96
CA GLU A 163 -13.74 16.38 0.85
C GLU A 163 -14.25 15.38 -0.19
N LEU A 164 -13.44 14.39 -0.59
CA LEU A 164 -13.91 13.34 -1.52
C LEU A 164 -15.07 12.53 -0.97
N TYR A 165 -15.08 12.22 0.33
CA TYR A 165 -16.19 11.52 0.94
C TYR A 165 -17.48 12.34 0.88
N GLN A 166 -17.40 13.66 1.11
CA GLN A 166 -18.56 14.56 1.00
C GLN A 166 -19.08 14.64 -0.43
N GLU A 167 -18.20 14.66 -1.43
CA GLU A 167 -18.60 14.75 -2.83
C GLU A 167 -19.16 13.43 -3.37
N LEU A 168 -18.55 12.30 -3.02
CA LEU A 168 -18.83 11.01 -3.66
C LEU A 168 -19.76 10.11 -2.85
N GLY A 169 -19.80 10.26 -1.52
CA GLY A 169 -20.60 9.43 -0.62
C GLY A 169 -20.18 7.95 -0.57
N VAL A 170 -18.92 7.62 -0.92
CA VAL A 170 -18.38 6.25 -0.94
C VAL A 170 -17.17 6.11 -0.01
N PRO A 171 -16.79 4.90 0.43
CA PRO A 171 -15.60 4.73 1.27
C PRO A 171 -14.34 5.31 0.61
N ILE A 172 -13.52 6.01 1.39
CA ILE A 172 -12.27 6.61 0.92
C ILE A 172 -11.10 6.05 1.73
N GLY A 173 -10.20 5.35 1.05
CA GLY A 173 -8.96 4.82 1.61
C GLY A 173 -7.76 5.61 1.11
N ILE A 174 -6.88 6.03 2.01
CA ILE A 174 -5.58 6.62 1.64
C ILE A 174 -4.46 5.66 2.02
N MET A 175 -3.69 5.21 1.03
CA MET A 175 -2.42 4.49 1.24
C MET A 175 -1.29 5.50 1.32
N ARG A 176 -0.78 5.72 2.53
CA ARG A 176 0.30 6.68 2.81
C ARG A 176 1.66 5.98 2.82
N SER A 177 2.60 6.54 2.06
CA SER A 177 4.00 6.11 1.98
C SER A 177 4.89 7.35 1.96
N THR A 178 5.37 7.79 3.12
CA THR A 178 6.04 9.09 3.28
C THR A 178 7.31 8.97 4.10
N HIS A 179 8.38 9.65 3.69
CA HIS A 179 9.64 9.66 4.44
C HIS A 179 10.18 11.09 4.55
N GLY A 180 10.25 11.61 5.78
CA GLY A 180 10.73 12.96 6.06
C GLY A 180 12.17 13.20 5.61
N ALA A 181 12.51 14.46 5.31
CA ALA A 181 13.87 14.90 4.96
C ALA A 181 14.52 14.12 3.78
N THR A 182 13.73 13.63 2.84
CA THR A 182 14.22 13.03 1.60
C THR A 182 14.13 14.02 0.45
N ALA A 183 15.21 14.12 -0.32
CA ALA A 183 15.17 14.78 -1.61
C ALA A 183 14.41 13.91 -2.64
N ILE A 184 14.16 14.42 -3.85
CA ILE A 184 13.43 13.65 -4.87
C ILE A 184 14.26 12.45 -5.39
N GLU A 185 15.56 12.48 -5.15
CA GLU A 185 16.51 11.54 -5.70
C GLU A 185 16.23 10.07 -5.30
N PRO A 186 16.03 9.74 -4.01
CA PRO A 186 15.67 8.38 -3.59
C PRO A 186 14.29 7.89 -4.10
N TRP A 187 13.44 8.77 -4.64
CA TRP A 187 12.10 8.43 -5.12
C TRP A 187 12.01 8.27 -6.63
N THR A 188 13.05 8.63 -7.37
CA THR A 188 13.06 8.46 -8.83
C THR A 188 13.80 7.18 -9.19
N ALA A 189 13.23 6.42 -10.12
CA ALA A 189 13.87 5.24 -10.69
C ALA A 189 15.23 5.60 -11.30
N TYR A 190 16.20 4.69 -11.19
CA TYR A 190 17.58 4.89 -11.67
C TYR A 190 17.63 5.30 -13.15
N GLU A 191 16.76 4.69 -13.96
CA GLU A 191 16.63 4.95 -15.39
C GLU A 191 16.31 6.43 -15.68
N GLY A 192 15.62 7.11 -14.76
CA GLY A 192 15.33 8.54 -14.86
C GLY A 192 16.60 9.40 -14.84
N TYR A 193 17.61 9.02 -14.06
CA TYR A 193 18.91 9.70 -14.07
C TYR A 193 19.75 9.30 -15.25
N ALA A 194 19.85 7.98 -15.49
CA ALA A 194 20.76 7.42 -16.47
C ALA A 194 20.47 7.92 -17.89
N SER A 195 19.18 8.14 -18.20
CA SER A 195 18.74 8.64 -19.51
C SER A 195 18.92 10.15 -19.70
N HIS A 196 19.17 10.93 -18.65
CA HIS A 196 19.23 12.39 -18.73
C HIS A 196 20.70 12.89 -18.74
N PRO A 197 21.16 13.61 -19.78
CA PRO A 197 22.56 14.03 -19.90
C PRO A 197 23.06 14.91 -18.75
N LYS A 198 22.19 15.74 -18.14
CA LYS A 198 22.57 16.61 -17.02
C LYS A 198 22.56 15.95 -15.65
N LEU A 199 22.12 14.69 -15.53
CA LEU A 199 21.98 13.99 -14.25
C LEU A 199 22.99 12.84 -14.07
N GLN A 200 24.01 12.77 -14.93
CA GLN A 200 24.99 11.68 -14.93
C GLN A 200 25.75 11.57 -13.59
N ASP A 201 26.03 12.69 -12.93
CA ASP A 201 26.66 12.68 -11.61
C ASP A 201 25.78 12.03 -10.54
N ILE A 202 24.46 12.24 -10.61
CA ILE A 202 23.49 11.59 -9.70
C ILE A 202 23.41 10.11 -10.04
N ALA A 203 23.33 9.76 -11.33
CA ALA A 203 23.33 8.37 -11.78
C ALA A 203 24.59 7.61 -11.27
N ALA A 204 25.76 8.24 -11.34
CA ALA A 204 27.01 7.69 -10.83
C ALA A 204 26.97 7.48 -9.30
N LYS A 205 26.50 8.48 -8.54
CA LYS A 205 26.38 8.38 -7.07
C LYS A 205 25.43 7.26 -6.66
N VAL A 206 24.24 7.19 -7.25
CA VAL A 206 23.25 6.14 -6.95
C VAL A 206 23.84 4.75 -7.23
N ARG A 207 24.52 4.59 -8.38
CA ARG A 207 25.15 3.32 -8.77
C ARG A 207 26.29 2.91 -7.85
N GLN A 208 27.13 3.86 -7.43
CA GLN A 208 28.23 3.59 -6.49
C GLN A 208 27.72 3.20 -5.09
N SER A 209 26.55 3.72 -4.70
CA SER A 209 25.93 3.42 -3.40
C SER A 209 25.09 2.14 -3.37
N ASP A 210 24.86 1.48 -4.52
CA ASP A 210 24.03 0.28 -4.60
C ASP A 210 24.84 -0.98 -4.23
N PRO A 211 24.60 -1.59 -3.06
CA PRO A 211 25.35 -2.76 -2.61
C PRO A 211 24.99 -4.03 -3.40
N THR A 212 23.91 -4.03 -4.17
CA THR A 212 23.47 -5.19 -4.97
C THR A 212 24.24 -5.33 -6.27
N LEU A 213 24.88 -4.24 -6.74
CA LEU A 213 25.73 -4.24 -7.93
C LEU A 213 27.15 -4.72 -7.66
N ALA A 214 27.60 -4.71 -6.39
CA ALA A 214 28.93 -5.18 -5.98
C ALA A 214 29.13 -6.71 -6.08
N ALA A 215 28.12 -7.45 -6.56
CA ALA A 215 28.18 -8.89 -6.80
C ALA A 215 28.51 -9.29 -8.25
N LEU A 216 28.97 -8.35 -9.10
CA LEU A 216 29.69 -8.72 -10.31
C LEU A 216 31.20 -8.64 -10.01
N PRO A 217 31.91 -9.78 -9.86
CA PRO A 217 33.35 -9.72 -9.92
C PRO A 217 33.72 -9.10 -11.26
N CYS A 218 34.68 -8.17 -11.24
CA CYS A 218 35.41 -7.75 -12.43
C CYS A 218 36.11 -8.97 -13.04
N CYS A 219 35.37 -9.83 -13.75
CA CYS A 219 35.93 -10.84 -14.63
C CYS A 219 36.05 -10.22 -16.02
N CYS A 220 37.00 -9.30 -16.14
CA CYS A 220 37.77 -9.12 -17.35
C CYS A 220 39.24 -9.29 -16.98
N SER A 221 39.66 -10.55 -16.91
CA SER A 221 41.04 -10.95 -17.14
C SER A 221 41.04 -12.40 -17.63
N THR A 222 41.13 -12.55 -18.95
CA THR A 222 41.86 -13.59 -19.71
C THR A 222 42.21 -14.93 -19.02
N TRP A 223 41.83 -16.00 -19.75
CA TRP A 223 42.14 -17.45 -19.64
C TRP A 223 41.17 -18.29 -18.80
#